data_AF-A0A2H0N734-F1
#
_entry.id   AF-A0A2H0N734-F1
#
_cell.length_a   1.000
_cell.length_b   1.000
_cell.length_c   1.000
_cell.angle_alpha   90.00
_cell.angle_beta   90.00
_cell.angle_gamma   90.00
#
_symmetry.space_group_name_H-M   'P 1'
#
loop_
_entity.id
_entity.type
_entity.pdbx_description
1 polymer ?
#
loop_
_entity_poly.entity_id
_entity_poly.type
_entity_poly.pdbx_seq_one_letter_code
_entity_poly.pdbx_strand_id
1 'polypeptide(L)' 'MKIGIILQSNNPEHIWNTFRFGITSLKANHGVTIFLMSEGAELDTIADTEHFDISKKVAEYK' A
#
# COMPACT_ATOMS: atom_id res chain seq x y z
N MET A 1 -11.36 -9.57 10.26
CA MET A 1 -11.87 -8.20 10.59
C MET A 1 -12.06 -7.41 9.30
N LYS A 2 -12.69 -6.22 9.34
CA LYS A 2 -12.70 -5.26 8.22
C LYS A 2 -11.76 -4.10 8.56
N ILE A 3 -10.78 -3.84 7.71
CA ILE A 3 -9.70 -2.88 7.94
C ILE A 3 -9.74 -1.83 6.81
N GLY A 4 -9.92 -0.57 7.18
CA GLY A 4 -9.74 0.56 6.28
C GLY A 4 -8.40 1.24 6.55
N ILE A 5 -7.61 1.48 5.50
CA ILE A 5 -6.32 2.15 5.59
C ILE A 5 -6.39 3.42 4.73
N ILE A 6 -6.00 4.56 5.29
CA ILE A 6 -5.90 5.82 4.54
C ILE A 6 -4.42 6.09 4.29
N LEU A 7 -4.03 6.13 3.03
CA LEU A 7 -2.67 6.46 2.61
C LEU A 7 -2.64 7.90 2.08
N GLN A 8 -2.03 8.79 2.86
CA GLN A 8 -1.94 10.23 2.55
C GLN A 8 -0.55 10.69 2.09
N SER A 9 0.45 9.80 2.16
CA SER A 9 1.87 10.12 1.94
C SER A 9 2.38 9.44 0.69
N ASN A 10 3.25 10.13 -0.04
CA ASN A 10 4.00 9.58 -1.18
C ASN A 10 5.39 9.02 -0.80
N ASN A 11 5.73 8.96 0.50
CA ASN A 11 7.00 8.39 0.94
C ASN A 11 7.05 6.89 0.56
N PRO A 12 8.08 6.44 -0.18
CA PRO A 12 8.24 5.05 -0.58
C PRO A 12 8.10 4.03 0.55
N GLU A 13 8.66 4.32 1.73
CA GLU A 13 8.57 3.45 2.90
C GLU A 13 7.13 3.32 3.41
N HIS A 14 6.40 4.44 3.49
CA HIS A 14 5.02 4.47 3.97
C HIS A 14 4.08 3.72 3.03
N ILE A 15 4.25 3.92 1.72
CA ILE A 15 3.53 3.20 0.69
C ILE A 15 3.81 1.70 0.84
N TRP A 16 5.09 1.32 0.85
CA TRP A 16 5.50 -0.08 0.90
C TRP A 16 4.98 -0.79 2.16
N ASN A 17 5.10 -0.16 3.33
CA ASN A 17 4.60 -0.70 4.59
C ASN A 17 3.06 -0.80 4.60
N THR A 18 2.35 0.15 4.00
CA THR A 18 0.89 0.13 3.88
C THR A 18 0.42 -1.09 3.10
N PHE A 19 1.00 -1.33 1.91
CA PHE A 19 0.66 -2.50 1.11
C PHE A 19 1.09 -3.79 1.79
N ARG A 20 2.27 -3.83 2.42
CA ARG A 20 2.73 -5.01 3.18
C ARG A 20 1.78 -5.38 4.31
N PHE A 21 1.29 -4.41 5.07
CA PHE A 21 0.30 -4.63 6.13
C PHE A 21 -1.05 -5.09 5.54
N GLY A 22 -1.52 -4.46 4.47
CA GLY A 22 -2.75 -4.84 3.77
C GLY A 22 -2.72 -6.28 3.27
N ILE A 23 -1.66 -6.68 2.56
CA ILE A 23 -1.44 -8.04 2.07
C ILE A 23 -1.39 -9.05 3.21
N THR A 24 -0.66 -8.74 4.30
CA THR A 24 -0.56 -9.65 5.45
C THR A 24 -1.92 -9.86 6.10
N SER A 25 -2.72 -8.79 6.20
CA SER A 25 -4.08 -8.84 6.74
C SER A 25 -5.03 -9.65 5.84
N LEU A 26 -4.91 -9.50 4.51
CA LEU A 26 -5.64 -10.34 3.54
C LEU A 26 -5.28 -11.82 3.70
N LYS A 27 -3.98 -12.14 3.85
CA LYS A 27 -3.50 -13.52 4.13
C LYS A 27 -4.01 -14.08 5.45
N ALA A 28 -4.25 -13.22 6.44
CA ALA A 28 -4.91 -13.57 7.70
C ALA A 28 -6.46 -13.64 7.60
N ASN A 29 -7.01 -13.69 6.38
CA ASN A 29 -8.43 -13.79 6.10
C ASN A 29 -9.25 -12.61 6.65
N HIS A 30 -8.68 -11.40 6.58
CA HIS A 30 -9.37 -10.14 6.88
C HIS A 30 -9.76 -9.42 5.58
N GLY A 31 -10.82 -8.60 5.62
CA GLY A 31 -11.15 -7.69 4.52
C GLY A 31 -10.35 -6.40 4.66
N VAL A 32 -9.69 -5.95 3.60
CA VAL A 32 -8.88 -4.74 3.59
C VAL A 32 -9.34 -3.80 2.48
N THR A 33 -9.37 -2.50 2.77
CA THR A 33 -9.60 -1.45 1.78
C THR A 33 -8.61 -0.34 2.02
N ILE A 34 -7.81 -0.02 1.01
CA ILE A 34 -6.84 1.08 1.04
C ILE A 34 -7.46 2.25 0.26
N PHE A 35 -7.54 3.42 0.89
CA PHE A 35 -8.03 4.65 0.28
C PHE A 35 -6.87 5.64 0.13
N LEU A 36 -6.61 6.05 -1.11
CA LEU A 36 -5.55 6.99 -1.44
C LEU A 36 -6.07 8.43 -1.35
N MET A 37 -5.32 9.31 -0.70
CA MET A 37 -5.66 10.72 -0.55
C MET A 37 -4.41 11.59 -0.59
N SER A 38 -4.58 12.88 -0.83
CA SER A 38 -3.47 13.86 -0.84
C SER A 38 -2.32 13.36 -1.74
N GLU A 39 -1.09 13.32 -1.24
CA GLU A 39 0.09 12.84 -1.97
C GLU A 39 0.01 11.34 -2.29
N GLY A 40 -0.70 10.56 -1.46
CA GLY A 40 -0.92 9.13 -1.71
C GLY A 40 -1.73 8.85 -2.98
N ALA A 41 -2.45 9.83 -3.52
CA ALA A 41 -3.15 9.69 -4.80
C ALA A 41 -2.20 9.62 -6.00
N GLU A 42 -0.94 10.05 -5.85
CA GLU A 42 0.09 9.99 -6.87
C GLU A 42 0.83 8.64 -6.90
N LEU A 43 0.28 7.60 -6.25
CA LEU A 43 0.89 6.27 -6.13
C LEU A 43 1.46 5.73 -7.44
N ASP A 44 0.72 5.89 -8.54
CA ASP A 44 1.12 5.37 -9.86
C ASP A 44 2.35 6.08 -10.44
N THR A 45 2.75 7.22 -9.89
CA THR A 45 3.93 7.99 -10.29
C THR A 45 5.19 7.66 -9.49
N ILE A 46 5.04 6.93 -8.38
CA ILE A 46 6.14 6.61 -7.46
C ILE A 46 6.91 5.40 -7.98
N ALA A 47 8.17 5.63 -8.33
CA ALA A 47 9.06 4.56 -8.80
C ALA A 47 9.53 3.68 -7.64
N ASP A 48 9.86 2.42 -7.97
CA ASP A 48 10.55 1.52 -7.06
C ASP A 48 11.93 2.09 -6.70
N THR A 49 12.37 1.80 -5.47
CA THR A 49 13.69 2.19 -4.97
C THR A 49 14.52 0.94 -4.66
N GLU A 50 15.81 1.11 -4.33
CA GLU A 50 16.69 -0.01 -3.95
C GLU A 50 16.13 -0.85 -2.79
N HIS A 51 15.39 -0.22 -1.87
CA HIS A 51 14.87 -0.86 -0.66
C HIS A 51 13.36 -1.16 -0.71
N PHE A 52 12.61 -0.54 -1.63
CA PHE A 52 11.16 -0.63 -1.65
C PHE A 52 10.63 -1.00 -3.06
N ASP A 53 10.17 -2.24 -3.21
CA ASP A 53 9.53 -2.80 -4.40
C ASP A 53 8.01 -2.49 -4.43
N ILE A 54 7.66 -1.22 -4.49
CA ILE A 54 6.28 -0.71 -4.40
C ILE A 54 5.39 -1.32 -5.48
N SER A 55 5.81 -1.28 -6.73
CA SER A 55 5.05 -1.76 -7.88
C SER A 55 4.65 -3.23 -7.72
N LYS A 56 5.56 -4.03 -7.16
CA LYS A 56 5.31 -5.44 -6.86
C LYS A 56 4.32 -5.62 -5.72
N LYS A 57 4.39 -4.80 -4.66
CA LYS A 57 3.43 -4.83 -3.55
C LYS A 57 2.03 -4.39 -3.99
N VAL A 58 1.93 -3.37 -4.83
CA VAL A 58 0.65 -2.94 -5.42
C VAL A 58 0.05 -4.05 -6.28
N ALA A 59 0.88 -4.75 -7.08
CA ALA A 59 0.43 -5.88 -7.88
C ALA A 59 -0.01 -7.09 -7.03
N GLU A 60 0.66 -7.37 -5.90
CA GLU A 60 0.30 -8.45 -4.96
C GLU A 60 -1.01 -8.16 -4.21
N TYR A 61 -1.39 -6.89 -4.06
CA TYR A 61 -2.62 -6.47 -3.38
C TYR A 61 -3.86 -6.50 -4.29
N LYS A 62 -3.69 -6.36 -5.62
CA LYS A 62 -4.78 -6.43 -6.62
C LYS A 62 -5.26 -7.87 -6.82
#